data_AF-W7SYU1-F1
#
_entry.id   AF-W7SYU1-F1
#
_cell.length_a   1.000
_cell.length_b   1.000
_cell.length_c   1.000
_cell.angle_alpha   90.00
_cell.angle_beta   90.00
_cell.angle_gamma   90.00
#
_symmetry.space_group_name_H-M   'P 1'
#
loop_
_entity.id
_entity.type
_entity.pdbx_description
1 polymer ?
#
loop_
_entity_poly.entity_id
_entity_poly.type
_entity_poly.pdbx_seq_one_letter_code
_entity_poly.pdbx_strand_id
1 'polypeptide(L)'
;MPERTMPPVSPDAATPVPERPDGRAGGVTALADAHDHAPRELGTSTAARHAAGTLTGAGDLLRALAAPVRIAIVLQLREGERCVHELVDALAVAQPLISQHLRVLKSAGVVHGERHGREVMYRLVDEHLAHIVVDAVTHVEEGGSAVRGEHREEA
;
A
#
# COMPACT_ATOMS: atom_id res chain seq x y z
N MET A 1 14.75 -29.62 -39.11
CA MET A 1 13.49 -28.86 -39.05
C MET A 1 13.71 -27.59 -39.87
N PRO A 2 13.15 -27.42 -41.07
CA PRO A 2 13.37 -26.23 -41.89
C PRO A 2 12.46 -25.07 -41.46
N GLU A 3 13.02 -23.87 -41.50
CA GLU A 3 12.43 -22.58 -41.15
C GLU A 3 11.31 -22.16 -42.11
N ARG A 4 10.22 -21.57 -41.59
CA ARG A 4 9.13 -21.00 -42.41
C ARG A 4 9.38 -19.51 -42.63
N THR A 5 9.81 -19.19 -43.85
CA THR A 5 9.86 -17.85 -44.44
C THR A 5 8.46 -17.24 -44.59
N MET A 6 8.23 -16.02 -44.10
CA MET A 6 7.09 -15.17 -44.45
C MET A 6 7.45 -14.26 -45.64
N PRO A 7 6.59 -14.09 -46.66
CA PRO A 7 6.74 -13.05 -47.67
C PRO A 7 6.11 -11.71 -47.22
N PRO A 8 6.58 -10.54 -47.72
CA PRO A 8 6.05 -9.22 -47.39
C PRO A 8 5.21 -8.57 -48.52
N VAL A 9 4.73 -7.34 -48.23
CA VAL A 9 4.15 -6.25 -49.07
C VAL A 9 2.66 -6.41 -49.43
N SER A 10 1.77 -5.43 -49.57
CA SER A 10 1.58 -3.96 -49.40
C SER A 10 0.19 -3.64 -50.06
N PRO A 11 -0.29 -2.39 -50.30
CA PRO A 11 -0.48 -1.19 -49.47
C PRO A 11 -1.91 -0.55 -49.65
N ASP A 12 -2.11 0.65 -49.09
CA ASP A 12 -2.89 1.79 -49.63
C ASP A 12 -4.44 1.81 -49.57
N ALA A 13 -4.98 2.81 -48.86
CA ALA A 13 -6.12 3.63 -49.31
C ALA A 13 -6.47 4.71 -48.26
N ALA A 14 -6.42 5.97 -48.69
CA ALA A 14 -6.75 7.17 -47.94
C ALA A 14 -8.26 7.53 -48.01
N THR A 15 -8.77 8.09 -46.89
CA THR A 15 -9.86 9.08 -46.65
C THR A 15 -11.25 8.95 -47.34
N PRO A 16 -12.36 9.33 -46.66
CA PRO A 16 -12.74 10.76 -46.58
C PRO A 16 -13.38 11.24 -45.25
N VAL A 17 -13.31 12.57 -45.07
CA VAL A 17 -13.97 13.41 -44.04
C VAL A 17 -15.47 13.55 -44.33
N PRO A 18 -16.31 13.81 -43.31
CA PRO A 18 -17.17 15.00 -43.42
C PRO A 18 -17.29 15.84 -42.13
N GLU A 19 -17.19 17.16 -42.31
CA GLU A 19 -17.55 18.23 -41.38
C GLU A 19 -19.04 18.22 -41.03
N ARG A 20 -19.41 18.64 -39.80
CA ARG A 20 -20.47 19.62 -39.48
C ARG A 20 -20.34 20.13 -38.04
N PRO A 21 -20.38 21.46 -37.83
CA PRO A 21 -21.03 21.98 -36.64
C PRO A 21 -22.03 23.09 -37.00
N ASP A 22 -23.32 22.80 -36.84
CA ASP A 22 -24.40 23.79 -36.79
C ASP A 22 -24.98 23.77 -35.38
N GLY A 23 -25.08 24.94 -34.73
CA GLY A 23 -25.81 25.05 -33.47
C GLY A 23 -25.52 26.29 -32.63
N ARG A 24 -25.93 27.46 -33.10
CA ARG A 24 -26.12 28.68 -32.29
C ARG A 24 -27.44 28.63 -31.53
N ALA A 25 -27.41 29.00 -30.24
CA ALA A 25 -28.40 29.78 -29.45
C ALA A 25 -28.12 29.49 -27.96
N GLY A 26 -28.13 30.40 -26.98
CA GLY A 26 -28.64 31.76 -26.85
C GLY A 26 -29.24 31.90 -25.43
N GLY A 27 -28.89 32.96 -24.70
CA GLY A 27 -29.50 33.36 -23.40
C GLY A 27 -29.01 32.57 -22.18
N VAL A 28 -28.81 33.14 -20.99
CA VAL A 28 -29.52 34.25 -20.35
C VAL A 28 -28.67 34.94 -19.26
N THR A 29 -29.04 36.19 -19.05
CA THR A 29 -28.75 37.15 -17.98
C THR A 29 -28.76 36.58 -16.56
N ALA A 30 -27.86 37.05 -15.68
CA ALA A 30 -28.21 37.69 -14.41
C ALA A 30 -26.96 38.01 -13.57
N LEU A 31 -26.76 39.31 -13.37
CA LEU A 31 -25.93 39.91 -12.34
C LEU A 31 -26.44 39.45 -10.96
N ALA A 32 -25.58 38.91 -10.11
CA ALA A 32 -25.84 38.78 -8.68
C ALA A 32 -24.63 39.30 -7.92
N ASP A 33 -24.81 40.48 -7.35
CA ASP A 33 -23.86 41.21 -6.53
C ASP A 33 -23.35 40.37 -5.37
N ALA A 34 -22.06 40.62 -5.09
CA ALA A 34 -21.29 40.06 -4.01
C ALA A 34 -22.00 40.25 -2.66
N HIS A 35 -22.28 39.14 -1.99
CA HIS A 35 -22.24 39.10 -0.54
C HIS A 35 -20.97 38.35 -0.16
N ASP A 36 -19.98 39.16 0.18
CA ASP A 36 -18.74 38.80 0.82
C ASP A 36 -19.03 38.06 2.13
N HIS A 37 -19.03 36.74 2.05
CA HIS A 37 -18.68 35.90 3.17
C HIS A 37 -17.57 34.98 2.70
N ALA A 38 -16.35 35.54 2.66
CA ALA A 38 -15.14 34.75 2.57
C ALA A 38 -15.26 33.54 3.52
N PRO A 39 -15.28 32.30 3.00
CA PRO A 39 -15.08 31.16 3.86
C PRO A 39 -13.69 31.35 4.44
N ARG A 40 -13.60 31.58 5.74
CA ARG A 40 -12.34 31.32 6.45
C ARG A 40 -12.01 29.87 6.14
N GLU A 41 -11.03 29.63 5.28
CA GLU A 41 -10.49 28.31 4.96
C GLU A 41 -9.80 27.75 6.21
N LEU A 42 -10.61 27.35 7.18
CA LEU A 42 -10.21 26.58 8.33
C LEU A 42 -10.07 25.14 7.87
N GLY A 43 -8.83 24.80 7.50
CA GLY A 43 -8.35 23.43 7.39
C GLY A 43 -8.61 22.80 6.04
N THR A 44 -7.64 22.94 5.13
CA THR A 44 -7.46 22.00 4.03
C THR A 44 -7.32 20.60 4.63
N SER A 45 -8.44 19.86 4.61
CA SER A 45 -8.56 18.50 5.13
C SER A 45 -7.37 17.68 4.68
N THR A 46 -6.62 17.09 5.63
CA THR A 46 -5.52 16.16 5.35
C THR A 46 -5.94 15.06 4.37
N ALA A 47 -7.19 14.62 4.47
CA ALA A 47 -7.78 13.62 3.58
C ALA A 47 -7.87 14.09 2.12
N ALA A 48 -8.00 15.39 1.86
CA ALA A 48 -8.05 15.93 0.49
C ALA A 48 -6.67 15.99 -0.19
N ARG A 49 -5.57 15.88 0.57
CA ARG A 49 -4.19 15.94 0.03
C ARG A 49 -3.71 14.62 -0.56
N HIS A 50 -4.32 13.50 -0.16
CA HIS A 50 -3.96 12.18 -0.65
C HIS A 50 -5.00 11.70 -1.65
N ALA A 51 -4.56 11.34 -2.86
CA ALA A 51 -5.43 10.71 -3.83
C ALA A 51 -6.08 9.46 -3.21
N ALA A 52 -7.37 9.23 -3.48
CA ALA A 52 -8.11 8.11 -2.87
C ALA A 52 -7.40 6.75 -3.01
N GLY A 53 -6.72 6.52 -4.15
CA GLY A 53 -5.93 5.31 -4.38
C GLY A 53 -4.72 5.15 -3.44
N THR A 54 -4.13 6.25 -2.96
CA THR A 54 -3.04 6.22 -1.96
C THR A 54 -3.54 5.72 -0.61
N LEU A 55 -4.73 6.19 -0.19
CA LEU A 55 -5.34 5.74 1.08
C LEU A 55 -5.75 4.27 1.01
N THR A 56 -6.28 3.81 -0.13
CA THR A 56 -6.56 2.38 -0.36
C THR A 56 -5.29 1.55 -0.25
N GLY A 57 -4.22 1.95 -0.94
CA GLY A 57 -2.93 1.24 -0.88
C GLY A 57 -2.33 1.20 0.52
N ALA A 58 -2.42 2.31 1.27
CA ALA A 58 -2.01 2.33 2.67
C ALA A 58 -2.86 1.37 3.53
N GLY A 59 -4.18 1.31 3.32
CA GLY A 59 -5.07 0.37 4.00
C GLY A 59 -4.72 -1.09 3.73
N ASP A 60 -4.41 -1.43 2.47
CA ASP A 60 -3.99 -2.78 2.09
C ASP A 60 -2.64 -3.17 2.70
N LEU A 61 -1.69 -2.24 2.74
CA LEU A 61 -0.40 -2.41 3.42
C LEU A 61 -0.61 -2.68 4.92
N LEU A 62 -1.37 -1.84 5.60
CA LEU A 62 -1.64 -1.98 7.03
C LEU A 62 -2.36 -3.30 7.33
N ARG A 63 -3.33 -3.69 6.50
CA ARG A 63 -3.99 -5.00 6.60
C ARG A 63 -3.00 -6.16 6.43
N ALA A 64 -2.06 -6.04 5.49
CA ALA A 64 -1.01 -7.02 5.30
C ALA A 64 -0.04 -7.09 6.49
N LEU A 65 0.12 -6.03 7.28
CA LEU A 65 0.93 -6.04 8.51
C LEU A 65 0.16 -6.54 9.74
N ALA A 66 -1.17 -6.37 9.78
CA ALA A 66 -2.03 -6.65 10.93
C ALA A 66 -2.21 -8.16 11.28
N ALA A 67 -1.12 -8.85 11.61
CA ALA A 67 -1.13 -10.13 12.33
C ALA A 67 0.12 -10.28 13.20
N PRO A 68 0.01 -10.89 14.39
CA PRO A 68 1.12 -11.00 15.34
C PRO A 68 2.40 -11.61 14.75
N VAL A 69 2.27 -12.72 14.02
CA VAL A 69 3.44 -13.39 13.41
C VAL A 69 4.07 -12.53 12.31
N ARG A 70 3.27 -11.75 11.57
CA ARG A 70 3.81 -10.87 10.52
C ARG A 70 4.55 -9.68 11.11
N ILE A 71 4.01 -9.10 12.18
CA ILE A 71 4.70 -8.09 13.00
C ILE A 71 6.03 -8.67 13.49
N ALA A 72 6.03 -9.86 14.09
CA ALA A 72 7.24 -10.50 14.58
C ALA A 72 8.28 -10.76 13.47
N ILE A 73 7.85 -11.23 12.29
CA ILE A 73 8.74 -11.40 11.12
C ILE A 73 9.36 -10.06 10.72
N VAL A 74 8.58 -8.98 10.64
CA VAL A 74 9.10 -7.65 10.27
C VAL A 74 10.12 -7.16 11.29
N LEU A 75 9.88 -7.35 12.59
CA LEU A 75 10.83 -7.02 13.65
C LEU A 75 12.14 -7.81 13.49
N GLN A 76 12.06 -9.11 13.20
CA GLN A 76 13.24 -9.96 12.96
C GLN A 76 14.03 -9.55 11.70
N LEU A 77 13.33 -9.16 10.64
CA LEU A 77 13.95 -8.73 9.38
C LEU A 77 14.52 -7.30 9.45
N ARG A 78 14.12 -6.49 10.43
CA ARG A 78 14.75 -5.20 10.72
C ARG A 78 16.19 -5.37 11.23
N GLU A 79 16.46 -6.46 11.95
CA GLU A 79 17.79 -6.74 12.50
C GLU A 79 18.77 -7.28 11.43
N GLY A 80 18.26 -7.77 10.31
CA GLY A 80 19.05 -8.30 9.21
C GLY A 80 18.23 -9.21 8.30
N GLU A 81 18.79 -9.53 7.13
CA GLU A 81 18.20 -10.52 6.23
C GLU A 81 18.25 -11.92 6.84
N ARG A 82 17.18 -12.69 6.67
CA ARG A 82 17.04 -14.03 7.27
C ARG A 82 16.38 -15.02 6.30
N CYS A 83 16.76 -16.28 6.38
CA CYS A 83 16.10 -17.36 5.66
C CYS A 83 14.86 -17.87 6.43
N VAL A 84 14.08 -18.74 5.80
CA VAL A 84 12.86 -19.29 6.42
C VAL A 84 13.18 -20.08 7.69
N HIS A 85 14.26 -20.88 7.71
CA HIS A 85 14.64 -21.68 8.88
C HIS A 85 15.04 -20.79 10.06
N GLU A 86 15.82 -19.72 9.81
CA GLU A 86 16.19 -18.75 10.85
C GLU A 86 14.96 -18.07 11.47
N LEU A 87 13.94 -17.75 10.66
CA LEU A 87 12.68 -17.17 11.16
C LEU A 87 11.85 -18.19 11.96
N VAL A 88 11.87 -19.46 11.56
CA VAL A 88 11.22 -20.54 12.32
C VAL A 88 11.87 -20.70 13.69
N ASP A 89 13.21 -20.72 13.74
CA ASP A 89 13.97 -20.86 14.97
C ASP A 89 13.80 -19.64 15.88
N ALA A 90 13.84 -18.43 15.33
CA ALA A 90 13.69 -17.19 16.10
C ALA A 90 12.28 -17.00 16.67
N LEU A 91 11.24 -17.41 15.94
CA LEU A 91 9.84 -17.18 16.33
C LEU A 91 9.18 -18.40 16.98
N ALA A 92 9.83 -19.57 16.96
CA ALA A 92 9.27 -20.86 17.38
C ALA A 92 7.92 -21.18 16.70
N VAL A 93 7.75 -20.77 15.44
CA VAL A 93 6.54 -20.98 14.64
C VAL A 93 6.83 -21.96 13.52
N ALA A 94 5.89 -22.86 13.24
CA ALA A 94 6.05 -23.88 12.21
C ALA A 94 6.34 -23.29 10.81
N GLN A 95 7.27 -23.91 10.08
CA GLN A 95 7.72 -23.49 8.75
C GLN A 95 6.60 -23.26 7.70
N PRO A 96 5.54 -24.09 7.62
CA PRO A 96 4.44 -23.83 6.67
C PRO A 96 3.73 -22.50 6.96
N LEU A 97 3.58 -22.16 8.24
CA LEU A 97 2.92 -20.93 8.67
C LEU A 97 3.79 -19.70 8.39
N ILE A 98 5.11 -19.78 8.67
CA ILE A 98 6.07 -18.73 8.30
C ILE A 98 6.06 -18.49 6.78
N SER A 99 6.09 -19.56 5.98
CA SER A 99 6.07 -19.47 4.52
C SER A 99 4.79 -18.81 4.01
N GLN A 100 3.65 -19.13 4.62
CA GLN A 100 2.37 -18.49 4.30
C GLN A 100 2.40 -16.98 4.61
N HIS A 101 2.90 -16.60 5.79
CA HIS A 101 3.04 -15.19 6.17
C HIS A 101 3.99 -14.42 5.25
N LEU A 102 5.14 -14.99 4.91
CA LEU A 102 6.09 -14.41 3.97
C LEU A 102 5.49 -14.23 2.57
N ARG A 103 4.60 -15.13 2.13
CA ARG A 103 3.90 -14.99 0.85
C ARG A 103 2.97 -13.77 0.86
N VAL A 104 2.21 -13.58 1.94
CA VAL A 104 1.33 -12.41 2.11
C VAL A 104 2.15 -11.12 2.13
N LEU A 105 3.21 -11.08 2.95
CA LEU A 105 4.09 -9.93 3.06
C LEU A 105 4.78 -9.60 1.73
N LYS A 106 5.22 -10.62 0.97
CA LYS A 106 5.80 -10.44 -0.36
C LYS A 106 4.79 -9.88 -1.36
N SER A 107 3.55 -10.39 -1.34
CA SER A 107 2.49 -9.91 -2.23
C SER A 107 2.07 -8.46 -1.94
N ALA A 108 2.21 -8.03 -0.69
CA ALA A 108 1.95 -6.64 -0.26
C ALA A 108 3.16 -5.71 -0.45
N GLY A 109 4.28 -6.21 -0.98
CA GLY A 109 5.50 -5.41 -1.18
C GLY A 109 6.23 -5.05 0.11
N VAL A 110 5.99 -5.77 1.21
CA VAL A 110 6.66 -5.51 2.51
C VAL A 110 8.06 -6.13 2.54
N VAL A 111 8.19 -7.34 1.99
CA VAL A 111 9.45 -8.09 1.99
C VAL A 111 9.87 -8.43 0.56
N HIS A 112 11.18 -8.38 0.33
CA HIS A 112 11.81 -8.95 -0.84
C HIS A 112 12.43 -10.31 -0.49
N GLY A 113 12.33 -11.27 -1.39
CA GLY A 113 12.93 -12.59 -1.22
C GLY A 113 13.85 -12.91 -2.39
N GLU A 114 15.13 -13.08 -2.12
CA GLU A 114 16.19 -13.35 -3.08
C GLU A 114 16.77 -14.75 -2.87
N ARG A 115 17.03 -15.49 -3.95
CA ARG A 115 17.54 -16.86 -3.85
C ARG A 115 19.06 -16.85 -3.73
N HIS A 116 19.57 -17.24 -2.57
CA HIS A 116 20.99 -17.45 -2.31
C HIS A 116 21.29 -18.95 -2.26
N GLY A 117 21.71 -19.50 -3.40
CA GLY A 117 22.02 -20.92 -3.54
C GLY A 117 20.79 -21.82 -3.35
N ARG A 118 20.74 -22.53 -2.22
CA ARG A 118 19.66 -23.48 -1.90
C ARG A 118 18.52 -22.86 -1.10
N GLU A 119 18.72 -21.67 -0.55
CA GLU A 119 17.76 -21.00 0.33
C GLU A 119 17.31 -19.66 -0.25
N VAL A 120 16.20 -19.15 0.27
CA VAL A 120 15.68 -17.81 -0.05
C VAL A 120 15.90 -16.94 1.17
N MET A 121 16.67 -15.87 0.99
CA MET A 121 16.88 -14.83 2.00
C MET A 121 15.79 -13.78 1.85
N TYR A 122 15.19 -13.40 2.97
CA TYR A 122 14.18 -12.36 3.03
C TYR A 122 14.76 -11.12 3.68
N ARG A 123 14.39 -9.96 3.13
CA ARG A 123 14.71 -8.64 3.68
C ARG A 123 13.52 -7.71 3.54
N LEU A 124 13.45 -6.67 4.37
CA LEU A 124 12.47 -5.61 4.20
C LEU A 124 12.76 -4.85 2.90
N VAL A 125 11.70 -4.42 2.22
CA VAL A 125 11.85 -3.60 1.00
C VAL A 125 12.36 -2.21 1.34
N ASP A 126 11.91 -1.66 2.48
CA ASP A 126 12.26 -0.33 2.96
C ASP A 126 12.21 -0.30 4.49
N GLU A 127 13.11 0.47 5.11
CA GLU A 127 13.17 0.73 6.54
C GLU A 127 11.91 1.46 7.07
N HIS A 128 11.25 2.28 6.25
CA HIS A 128 10.01 2.96 6.62
C HIS A 128 8.91 1.97 7.07
N LEU A 129 8.91 0.75 6.52
CA LEU A 129 7.96 -0.31 6.90
C LEU A 129 8.24 -0.85 8.31
N ALA A 130 9.52 -0.92 8.68
CA ALA A 130 9.93 -1.31 10.01
C ALA A 130 9.47 -0.27 11.04
N HIS A 131 9.64 1.02 10.72
CA HIS A 131 9.22 2.12 11.58
C HIS A 131 7.72 2.08 11.89
N ILE A 132 6.86 1.87 10.89
CA ILE A 132 5.39 1.74 11.11
C ILE A 132 5.08 0.66 12.15
N VAL A 133 5.76 -0.49 12.05
CA VAL A 133 5.56 -1.61 12.98
C VAL A 133 6.11 -1.28 14.37
N VAL A 134 7.28 -0.66 14.46
CA VAL A 134 7.88 -0.25 15.73
C VAL A 134 7.00 0.76 16.44
N ASP A 135 6.55 1.81 15.75
CA ASP A 135 5.68 2.83 16.32
C ASP A 135 4.37 2.23 16.84
N ALA A 136 3.79 1.28 16.09
CA ALA A 136 2.58 0.57 16.52
C ALA A 136 2.81 -0.26 17.80
N VAL A 137 3.95 -0.93 17.92
CA VAL A 137 4.31 -1.72 19.13
C VAL A 137 4.53 -0.79 20.31
N THR A 138 5.38 0.24 20.15
CA THR A 138 5.68 1.23 21.20
C THR A 138 4.41 1.91 21.71
N HIS A 139 3.49 2.30 20.81
CA HIS A 139 2.24 2.94 21.20
C HIS A 139 1.36 2.04 22.09
N VAL A 140 1.34 0.73 21.83
CA VAL A 140 0.60 -0.23 22.66
C VAL A 140 1.28 -0.43 24.02
N GLU A 141 2.61 -0.42 24.07
CA GLU A 141 3.37 -0.53 25.33
C GLU A 141 3.19 0.70 26.24
N GLU A 142 3.19 1.90 25.65
CA GLU A 142 2.91 3.15 26.35
C GLU A 142 1.46 3.22 26.83
N GLY A 143 0.50 2.89 25.95
CA GLY A 143 -0.93 2.87 26.28
C GLY A 143 -1.31 1.78 27.29
N GLY A 144 -0.62 0.65 27.29
CA GLY A 144 -0.80 -0.44 28.25
C GLY A 144 -0.39 -0.09 29.68
N SER A 145 0.48 0.92 29.85
CA SER A 145 0.89 1.42 31.15
C SER A 145 -0.12 2.40 31.78
N ALA A 146 -0.98 3.04 30.96
CA ALA A 146 -1.99 4.00 31.43
C ALA A 146 -3.33 3.35 31.84
N VAL A 147 -3.65 2.15 31.34
CA VAL A 147 -5.00 1.55 31.47
C VAL A 147 -5.11 0.54 32.63
N ARG A 148 -4.03 0.23 33.36
CA ARG A 148 -4.07 -0.72 34.51
C ARG A 148 -4.40 -0.08 35.86
N GLY A 149 -4.87 1.18 35.89
CA GLY A 149 -5.10 1.96 37.10
C GLY A 149 -6.54 2.03 37.61
N GLU A 150 -7.52 1.47 36.90
CA GLU A 150 -8.93 1.65 37.27
C GLU A 150 -9.65 0.29 37.26
N HIS A 151 -10.40 0.01 38.31
CA HIS A 151 -11.14 -1.22 38.65
C HIS A 151 -10.41 -2.26 39.54
N ARG A 152 -10.45 -2.06 40.87
CA ARG A 152 -11.45 -2.73 41.74
C ARG A 152 -11.20 -2.41 43.23
N GLU A 153 -11.87 -1.38 43.73
CA GLU A 153 -12.32 -1.31 45.13
C GLU A 153 -13.83 -1.05 45.09
N GLU A 154 -14.60 -2.10 45.29
CA GLU A 154 -15.99 -1.98 45.73
C GLU A 154 -16.22 -3.14 46.71
N ALA A 155 -16.41 -2.71 47.95
CA ALA A 155 -16.65 -3.49 49.15
C ALA A 155 -18.12 -3.89 49.29
#